data_AF-A0A6C0GWR1-F1
#
_entry.id   AF-A0A6C0GWR1-F1
#
_cell.length_a   1.000
_cell.length_b   1.000
_cell.length_c   1.000
_cell.angle_alpha   90.00
_cell.angle_beta   90.00
_cell.angle_gamma   90.00
#
_symmetry.space_group_name_H-M   'P 1'
#
loop_
_entity.id
_entity.type
_entity.pdbx_description
1 polymer ?
#
loop_
_entity_poly.entity_id
_entity_poly.type
_entity_poly.pdbx_seq_one_letter_code
_entity_poly.pdbx_strand_id
1 'polypeptide(L)' 'MSKPLLEKRAKSVVNYLISKGISQNRLFLKGYGENKPIDTNKSEAGIANNRRVEFTIR' A
#
# COMPACT_ATOMS: atom_id res chain seq x y z
N MET A 1 -4.95 -10.36 5.50
CA MET A 1 -4.84 -8.90 5.41
C MET A 1 -6.24 -8.29 5.48
N SER A 2 -6.69 -7.93 6.68
CA SER A 2 -7.98 -7.29 6.89
C SER A 2 -7.94 -5.82 6.40
N LYS A 3 -8.99 -5.38 5.69
CA LYS A 3 -9.15 -4.02 5.11
C LYS A 3 -8.68 -2.86 6.02
N PRO A 4 -8.90 -2.86 7.36
CA PRO A 4 -8.49 -1.75 8.22
C PRO A 4 -6.97 -1.54 8.33
N LEU A 5 -6.17 -2.61 8.24
CA LEU A 5 -4.72 -2.51 8.41
C LEU A 5 -4.05 -1.91 7.16
N LEU A 6 -4.54 -2.27 5.98
CA LEU A 6 -4.02 -1.76 4.71
C LEU A 6 -4.30 -0.27 4.59
N GLU A 7 -5.53 0.16 4.90
CA GLU A 7 -5.91 1.58 4.87
C GLU A 7 -5.06 2.43 5.82
N LYS A 8 -4.75 1.93 7.02
CA LYS A 8 -3.89 2.65 7.97
C LYS A 8 -2.48 2.85 7.43
N ARG A 9 -1.88 1.81 6.84
CA ARG A 9 -0.52 1.89 6.24
C ARG A 9 -0.51 2.84 5.05
N ALA A 10 -1.50 2.70 4.18
CA ALA A 10 -1.67 3.52 3.01
C ALA A 10 -1.87 5.01 3.38
N LYS A 11 -2.67 5.30 4.41
CA LYS A 11 -2.81 6.66 4.98
C LYS A 11 -1.50 7.19 5.58
N SER A 12 -0.74 6.36 6.29
CA SER A 12 0.55 6.78 6.87
C SER A 12 1.54 7.21 5.78
N VAL A 13 1.58 6.49 4.66
CA VAL A 13 2.40 6.85 3.49
C VAL A 13 1.92 8.16 2.85
N VAL A 14 0.61 8.32 2.64
CA VAL A 14 0.06 9.56 2.06
C VAL A 14 0.39 10.76 2.94
N ASN A 15 0.22 10.64 4.26
CA ASN A 15 0.54 11.71 5.21
C ASN A 15 2.03 12.08 5.17
N TYR A 16 2.92 11.09 5.02
CA TYR A 16 4.35 11.34 4.86
C TYR A 16 4.65 12.10 3.56
N LEU A 17 4.01 11.74 2.45
CA LEU A 17 4.23 12.43 1.18
C LEU A 17 3.70 13.86 1.20
N ILE A 18 2.56 14.10 1.86
CA ILE A 18 2.02 15.44 2.08
C ILE A 18 2.98 16.27 2.92
N SER A 19 3.56 15.71 4.00
CA SER A 19 4.53 16.43 4.83
C SER A 19 5.84 16.74 4.10
N LYS A 20 6.14 16.03 3.01
CA LYS A 20 7.25 16.34 2.08
C LYS A 20 6.87 17.34 0.97
N GLY A 21 5.67 17.92 1.02
CA GLY A 21 5.23 18.97 0.10
C GLY A 21 4.52 18.49 -1.15
N ILE A 22 4.19 17.19 -1.26
CA ILE A 22 3.36 16.70 -2.36
C ILE A 22 1.90 17.05 -2.08
N SER A 23 1.29 17.84 -2.96
CA SER A 23 -0.13 18.18 -2.86
C SER A 23 -0.98 16.91 -2.82
N GLN A 24 -1.92 16.85 -1.87
CA GLN A 24 -2.85 15.74 -1.71
C GLN A 24 -3.63 15.43 -3.00
N ASN A 25 -3.91 16.46 -3.81
CA ASN A 25 -4.64 16.30 -5.08
C ASN A 25 -3.87 15.49 -6.13
N ARG A 26 -2.56 15.29 -5.95
CA ARG A 26 -1.72 14.44 -6.80
C ARG A 26 -1.62 12.99 -6.32
N LEU A 27 -2.16 12.69 -5.15
CA LEU A 27 -2.03 11.37 -4.52
C LEU A 27 -3.35 10.62 -4.62
N PHE A 28 -3.34 9.50 -5.35
CA PHE A 28 -4.49 8.60 -5.44
C PHE A 28 -4.21 7.31 -4.67
N LEU A 29 -5.02 7.04 -3.66
CA LEU A 29 -4.88 5.84 -2.83
C LEU A 29 -5.82 4.74 -3.31
N LYS A 30 -5.28 3.59 -3.68
CA LYS A 30 -6.10 2.41 -4.03
C LYS A 30 -5.63 1.19 -3.24
N GLY A 31 -6.48 0.72 -2.33
CA GLY A 31 -6.24 -0.50 -1.57
C GLY A 31 -6.65 -1.73 -2.37
N TYR A 32 -5.68 -2.54 -2.80
CA TYR A 32 -5.95 -3.78 -3.54
C TYR A 32 -6.22 -5.01 -2.63
N GLY A 33 -6.00 -4.90 -1.32
CA GLY A 33 -6.23 -6.00 -0.38
C GLY A 33 -5.44 -7.26 -0.76
N GLU A 34 -6.06 -8.43 -0.56
CA GLU A 34 -5.52 -9.73 -0.96
C GLU A 34 -5.79 -10.06 -2.44
N ASN A 35 -6.47 -9.18 -3.17
CA ASN A 35 -6.96 -9.48 -4.52
C ASN A 35 -5.86 -9.41 -5.59
N LYS A 36 -4.65 -8.99 -5.23
CA LYS A 36 -3.48 -8.92 -6.12
C LYS A 36 -2.19 -9.38 -5.42
N PRO A 37 -2.08 -10.68 -5.08
CA PRO A 37 -0.82 -11.23 -4.59
C PRO A 37 0.21 -11.19 -5.73
N ILE A 38 1.47 -10.92 -5.38
CA ILE A 38 2.61 -11.11 -6.30
C ILE A 38 3.35 -12.40 -6.01
N ASP A 39 3.03 -13.04 -4.88
CA ASP A 39 3.67 -14.26 -4.43
C ASP A 39 2.66 -15.15 -3.68
N THR A 40 3.07 -16.39 -3.41
CA THR A 40 2.29 -17.37 -2.66
C THR A 40 2.04 -16.93 -1.22
N ASN A 41 0.80 -17.08 -0.74
CA ASN A 41 0.48 -16.91 0.69
C ASN A 41 0.84 -18.16 1.53
N LYS A 42 1.52 -19.15 0.95
CA LYS A 42 1.84 -20.43 1.62
C LYS A 42 3.17 -20.42 2.37
N SER A 43 4.02 -19.41 2.16
CA SER A 43 5.31 -19.27 2.85
C SER A 43 5.40 -17.91 3.55
N GLU A 44 6.16 -17.83 4.64
CA GLU A 44 6.38 -16.56 5.33
C GLU A 44 7.03 -15.51 4.41
N ALA A 45 7.95 -15.95 3.54
CA ALA A 45 8.57 -15.11 2.54
C ALA A 45 7.55 -14.54 1.54
N GLY A 46 6.66 -15.38 1.01
CA GLY A 46 5.64 -14.92 0.06
C GLY A 46 4.57 -14.03 0.71
N ILE A 47 4.21 -14.31 1.97
CA ILE A 47 3.38 -13.39 2.77
C ILE A 47 4.10 -12.05 2.91
N ALA A 48 5.39 -12.03 3.26
CA ALA A 48 6.17 -10.80 3.39
C ALA A 48 6.21 -10.01 2.07
N ASN A 49 6.43 -10.68 0.94
CA ASN A 49 6.39 -10.08 -0.40
C ASN A 49 5.02 -9.47 -0.73
N ASN A 50 3.93 -10.10 -0.28
CA ASN A 50 2.58 -9.57 -0.45
C ASN A 50 2.27 -8.36 0.44
N ARG A 51 3.05 -8.09 1.50
CA ARG A 51 2.89 -6.90 2.37
C ARG A 51 3.63 -5.68 1.82
N ARG A 52 3.24 -5.20 0.63
CA ARG A 52 3.92 -4.09 -0.06
C ARG A 52 3.01 -2.89 -0.33
N VAL A 53 3.63 -1.76 -0.65
CA VAL A 53 3.00 -0.55 -1.20
C VAL A 53 3.63 -0.27 -2.55
N GLU A 54 2.82 -0.13 -3.59
CA GLU A 54 3.28 0.21 -4.94
C GLU A 54 2.98 1.69 -5.24
N PHE A 55 3.91 2.35 -5.92
CA PHE A 55 3.74 3.71 -6.42
C PHE A 55 3.80 3.70 -7.94
N THR A 56 2.82 4.33 -8.57
CA THR A 56 2.83 4.56 -10.02
C THR A 56 2.84 6.06 -10.25
N ILE A 57 3.90 6.55 -10.87
CA ILE A 57 4.04 7.94 -11.32
C ILE A 57 3.74 7.92 -12.82
N ARG A 58 2.84 8.79 -13.27
CA ARG A 58 2.54 9.04 -14.69
C ARG A 58 2.93 10.46 -15.03
#